data_AF-A0A6J1Q9P2-F1
#
_entry.id   AF-A0A6J1Q9P2-F1
#
_cell.length_a   1.000
_cell.length_b   1.000
_cell.length_c   1.000
_cell.angle_alpha   90.00
_cell.angle_beta   90.00
_cell.angle_gamma   90.00
#
_symmetry.space_group_name_H-M   'P 1'
#
loop_
_entity.id
_entity.type
_entity.pdbx_description
1 polymer ?
#
loop_
_entity_poly.entity_id
_entity_poly.type
_entity_poly.pdbx_seq_one_letter_code
_entity_poly.pdbx_strand_id
1 'polypeptide(L)'
;MGMDSMMAVEIKQTLEREFDIFWTAQDIRTLNFAKLSQMTITTEQGKTHNTNKINEDFNMLFRKMKDSDFVPDILVELATKKEIGRNNVFLLPGIEGYSSVYKSIASEIKSSATCLQHGLLNIADESHSVIKSAAYLLPHLLKKMKDQREFLIVGYSFGSLIAIELARLLE
;
A
#
# COMPACT_ATOMS: atom_id res chain seq x y z
N MET A 1 -4.31 5.63 30.41
CA MET A 1 -4.34 4.16 30.46
C MET A 1 -3.06 3.73 31.16
N GLY A 2 -3.17 2.99 32.26
CA GLY A 2 -2.04 2.67 33.13
C GLY A 2 -1.12 1.64 32.48
N MET A 3 -0.03 2.11 31.88
CA MET A 3 1.06 1.26 31.44
C MET A 3 1.82 0.81 32.69
N ASP A 4 1.78 -0.48 33.01
CA ASP A 4 2.64 -1.03 34.04
C ASP A 4 4.09 -1.16 33.52
N SER A 5 5.05 -1.27 34.43
CA SER A 5 6.47 -1.29 34.09
C SER A 5 6.85 -2.48 33.21
N MET A 6 6.08 -3.58 33.21
CA MET A 6 6.35 -4.76 32.40
C MET A 6 5.93 -4.52 30.94
N MET A 7 4.73 -3.96 30.74
CA MET A 7 4.23 -3.56 29.43
C MET A 7 5.15 -2.53 28.77
N ALA A 8 5.72 -1.58 29.54
CA ALA A 8 6.69 -0.63 29.01
C ALA A 8 7.98 -1.30 28.48
N VAL A 9 8.44 -2.37 29.14
CA VAL A 9 9.61 -3.15 28.69
C VAL A 9 9.29 -3.95 27.44
N GLU A 10 8.11 -4.57 27.38
CA GLU A 10 7.65 -5.33 26.20
C GLU A 10 7.52 -4.43 24.96
N ILE A 11 6.91 -3.25 25.11
CA ILE A 11 6.81 -2.27 24.01
C ILE A 11 8.20 -1.84 23.55
N LYS A 12 9.11 -1.54 24.50
CA LYS A 12 10.49 -1.15 24.18
C LYS A 12 11.20 -2.26 23.39
N GLN A 13 11.16 -3.50 23.87
CA GLN A 13 11.81 -4.64 23.21
C GLN A 13 11.24 -4.90 21.82
N THR A 14 9.92 -4.76 21.65
CA THR A 14 9.26 -4.92 20.35
C THR A 14 9.71 -3.86 19.35
N LEU A 15 9.76 -2.59 19.78
CA LEU A 15 10.23 -1.48 18.95
C LEU A 15 11.70 -1.62 18.55
N GLU A 16 12.55 -2.07 19.48
CA GLU A 16 13.98 -2.29 19.21
C GLU A 16 14.20 -3.48 18.26
N ARG A 17 13.52 -4.61 18.47
CA ARG A 17 13.75 -5.84 17.71
C ARG A 17 13.11 -5.85 16.33
N GLU A 18 11.86 -5.43 16.24
CA GLU A 18 11.07 -5.56 15.01
C GLU A 18 11.21 -4.33 14.10
N PHE A 19 11.52 -3.16 14.68
CA PHE A 19 11.54 -1.89 13.95
C PHE A 19 12.89 -1.15 14.02
N ASP A 20 13.86 -1.63 14.81
CA ASP A 20 15.17 -0.97 15.02
C ASP A 20 15.03 0.47 15.57
N ILE A 21 14.02 0.68 16.43
CA ILE A 21 13.70 1.97 17.05
C ILE A 21 14.13 1.94 18.53
N PHE A 22 15.10 2.77 18.90
CA PHE A 22 15.65 2.84 20.26
C PHE A 22 15.07 3.98 21.07
N TRP A 23 14.31 3.67 22.12
CA TRP A 23 13.67 4.66 22.98
C TRP A 23 14.08 4.51 24.44
N THR A 24 14.02 5.63 25.17
CA THR A 24 14.15 5.60 26.61
C THR A 24 12.85 5.12 27.26
N ALA A 25 12.93 4.57 28.47
CA ALA A 25 11.74 4.18 29.23
C ALA A 25 10.77 5.37 29.47
N GLN A 26 11.28 6.61 29.44
CA GLN A 26 10.48 7.82 29.58
C GLN A 26 9.71 8.18 28.30
N ASP A 27 10.30 7.93 27.13
CA ASP A 27 9.61 8.10 25.85
C ASP A 27 8.46 7.10 25.73
N ILE A 28 8.69 5.84 26.13
CA ILE A 28 7.67 4.78 26.12
C ILE A 28 6.51 5.13 27.05
N ARG A 29 6.77 5.66 28.26
CA ARG A 29 5.71 6.08 29.19
C ARG A 29 4.83 7.21 28.67
N THR A 30 5.37 8.04 27.78
CA THR A 30 4.66 9.17 27.18
C THR A 30 4.22 8.89 25.74
N LEU A 31 4.30 7.62 25.32
CA LEU A 31 3.98 7.15 23.99
C LEU A 31 2.47 7.26 23.75
N ASN A 32 2.12 7.83 22.60
CA ASN A 32 0.75 7.93 22.12
C ASN A 32 0.75 7.80 20.59
N PHE A 33 -0.43 7.64 20.00
CA PHE A 33 -0.57 7.47 18.54
C PHE A 33 0.02 8.65 17.74
N ALA A 34 -0.05 9.88 18.26
CA ALA A 34 0.53 11.04 17.60
C ALA A 34 2.06 10.99 17.56
N LYS A 35 2.72 10.57 18.65
CA LYS A 35 4.18 10.36 18.68
C LYS A 35 4.59 9.25 17.73
N LEU A 36 3.90 8.10 17.78
CA LEU A 36 4.16 6.98 16.86
C LEU A 36 4.09 7.41 15.39
N SER A 37 3.07 8.19 15.02
CA SER A 37 2.88 8.71 13.66
C SER A 37 3.97 9.72 13.23
N GLN A 38 4.51 10.52 14.15
CA GLN A 38 5.64 11.42 13.85
C GLN A 38 6.95 10.66 13.61
N MET A 39 7.10 9.47 14.18
CA MET A 39 8.34 8.69 14.11
C MET A 39 8.46 7.82 12.86
N THR A 40 7.35 7.35 12.28
CA THR A 40 7.37 6.77 10.93
C THR A 40 7.93 7.76 9.90
N ILE A 41 7.65 9.05 10.07
CA ILE A 41 8.16 10.14 9.20
C ILE A 41 9.67 10.40 9.43
N THR A 42 10.19 10.16 10.63
CA THR A 42 11.57 10.53 11.01
C THR A 42 12.58 9.39 10.79
N THR A 43 12.15 8.13 10.93
CA THR A 43 13.02 6.94 10.82
C THR A 43 13.54 6.72 9.38
N GLU A 44 12.87 7.29 8.37
CA GLU A 44 13.33 7.31 6.97
C GLU A 44 14.64 8.07 6.75
N GLN A 45 15.10 8.89 7.71
CA GLN A 45 16.31 9.69 7.58
C GLN A 45 17.58 9.00 8.12
N GLY A 46 17.46 7.85 8.81
CA GLY A 46 18.54 7.30 9.64
C GLY A 46 19.31 6.07 9.12
N LYS A 47 18.83 5.35 8.09
CA LYS A 47 19.49 4.10 7.64
C LYS A 47 20.39 4.34 6.43
N THR A 48 21.65 4.70 6.67
CA THR A 48 22.69 4.83 5.65
C THR A 48 23.35 3.47 5.39
N HIS A 49 23.00 2.83 4.29
CA HIS A 49 23.80 1.77 3.66
C HIS A 49 23.68 1.90 2.13
N ASN A 50 24.62 2.59 1.50
CA ASN A 50 24.95 2.57 0.05
C ASN A 50 23.79 2.37 -0.97
N THR A 51 22.62 2.96 -0.72
CA THR A 51 21.43 2.99 -1.60
C THR A 51 20.94 4.42 -1.86
N ASN A 52 21.67 5.43 -1.40
CA ASN A 52 21.18 6.80 -1.20
C ASN A 52 20.43 7.40 -2.41
N LYS A 53 20.85 7.16 -3.66
CA LYS A 53 20.11 7.64 -4.84
C LYS A 53 18.78 6.92 -5.06
N ILE A 54 18.76 5.60 -4.94
CA ILE A 54 17.54 4.80 -5.11
C ILE A 54 16.57 5.13 -3.97
N ASN A 55 17.07 5.25 -2.74
CA ASN A 55 16.23 5.59 -1.59
C ASN A 55 15.65 7.01 -1.70
N GLU A 56 16.41 8.00 -2.19
CA GLU A 56 15.88 9.36 -2.42
C GLU A 56 14.78 9.39 -3.49
N ASP A 57 14.96 8.67 -4.61
CA ASP A 57 13.98 8.59 -5.68
C ASP A 57 12.70 7.84 -5.23
N PHE A 58 12.84 6.75 -4.47
CA PHE A 58 11.71 6.05 -3.88
C PHE A 58 10.99 6.90 -2.83
N ASN A 59 11.73 7.55 -1.93
CA ASN A 59 11.16 8.47 -0.94
C ASN A 59 10.40 9.60 -1.62
N MET A 60 10.85 10.10 -2.78
CA MET A 60 10.10 11.08 -3.58
C MET A 60 8.75 10.55 -4.10
N LEU A 61 8.64 9.26 -4.44
CA LEU A 61 7.38 8.64 -4.86
C LEU A 61 6.37 8.62 -3.70
N PHE A 62 6.83 8.29 -2.49
CA PHE A 62 5.98 8.21 -1.29
C PHE A 62 5.71 9.57 -0.64
N ARG A 63 6.62 10.55 -0.75
CA ARG A 63 6.49 11.89 -0.12
C ARG A 63 5.30 12.70 -0.61
N LYS A 64 4.70 12.33 -1.74
CA LYS A 64 3.46 12.93 -2.24
C LYS A 64 2.20 12.36 -1.58
N MET A 65 2.29 11.22 -0.90
CA MET A 65 1.18 10.61 -0.19
C MET A 65 1.01 11.24 1.20
N LYS A 66 -0.24 11.49 1.57
CA LYS A 66 -0.63 11.95 2.90
C LYS A 66 -1.15 10.76 3.71
N ASP A 67 -1.21 10.89 5.03
CA ASP A 67 -1.79 9.84 5.91
C ASP A 67 -3.22 9.44 5.50
N SER A 68 -4.00 10.38 4.96
CA SER A 68 -5.35 10.12 4.44
C SER A 68 -5.39 9.26 3.17
N ASP A 69 -4.26 9.07 2.50
CA ASP A 69 -4.15 8.32 1.25
C ASP A 69 -3.96 6.81 1.49
N PHE A 70 -3.71 6.40 2.74
CA PHE A 70 -3.60 5.00 3.15
C PHE A 70 -4.97 4.41 3.46
N VAL A 71 -5.65 3.96 2.41
CA VAL A 71 -6.90 3.20 2.55
C VAL A 71 -6.57 1.72 2.73
N PRO A 72 -7.08 1.03 3.77
CA PRO A 72 -6.72 -0.37 4.04
C PRO A 72 -7.41 -1.38 3.09
N ASP A 73 -8.41 -0.94 2.32
CA ASP A 73 -9.16 -1.80 1.41
C ASP A 73 -8.33 -2.23 0.20
N ILE A 74 -8.39 -3.53 -0.15
CA ILE A 74 -7.72 -4.05 -1.35
C ILE A 74 -8.37 -3.49 -2.62
N LEU A 75 -9.67 -3.28 -2.61
CA LEU A 75 -10.43 -2.73 -3.73
C LEU A 75 -10.93 -1.33 -3.38
N VAL A 76 -10.41 -0.31 -4.05
CA VAL A 76 -10.81 1.08 -3.85
C VAL A 76 -11.49 1.61 -5.10
N GLU A 77 -12.74 2.03 -4.96
CA GLU A 77 -13.49 2.64 -6.05
C GLU A 77 -13.08 4.10 -6.24
N LEU A 78 -12.70 4.46 -7.46
CA LEU A 78 -12.24 5.82 -7.77
C LEU A 78 -13.44 6.73 -8.08
N ALA A 79 -13.29 8.02 -7.75
CA ALA A 79 -14.24 9.08 -8.08
C ALA A 79 -14.20 9.43 -9.59
N THR A 80 -14.75 8.53 -10.39
CA THR A 80 -14.82 8.60 -11.86
C THR A 80 -16.14 9.19 -12.36
N LYS A 81 -16.23 9.50 -13.67
CA LYS A 81 -17.48 9.98 -14.30
C LYS A 81 -18.58 8.92 -14.35
N LYS A 82 -18.21 7.63 -14.38
CA LYS A 82 -19.14 6.48 -14.40
C LYS A 82 -20.26 6.61 -15.45
N GLU A 83 -19.88 6.93 -16.69
CA GLU A 83 -20.81 6.98 -17.81
C GLU A 83 -21.49 5.61 -18.03
N ILE A 84 -22.78 5.65 -18.36
CA ILE A 84 -23.63 4.46 -18.52
C ILE A 84 -23.14 3.61 -19.71
N GLY A 85 -23.22 2.28 -19.56
CA GLY A 85 -22.91 1.33 -20.64
C GLY A 85 -21.42 1.05 -20.84
N ARG A 86 -20.55 1.49 -19.90
CA ARG A 86 -19.12 1.18 -19.92
C ARG A 86 -18.76 0.10 -18.90
N ASN A 87 -17.90 -0.84 -19.30
CA ASN A 87 -17.39 -1.88 -18.41
C ASN A 87 -16.49 -1.28 -17.31
N ASN A 88 -16.40 -1.99 -16.18
CA ASN A 88 -15.52 -1.59 -15.08
C ASN A 88 -14.04 -1.78 -15.48
N VAL A 89 -13.22 -0.80 -15.11
CA VAL A 89 -11.77 -0.82 -15.32
C VAL A 89 -11.08 -1.13 -14.00
N PHE A 90 -10.12 -2.04 -14.03
CA PHE A 90 -9.30 -2.40 -12.88
C PHE A 90 -7.91 -1.77 -13.03
N LEU A 91 -7.52 -0.94 -12.07
CA LEU A 91 -6.27 -0.20 -12.08
C LEU A 91 -5.29 -0.80 -11.06
N LEU A 92 -4.07 -1.14 -11.49
CA LEU A 92 -3.00 -1.59 -10.60
C LEU A 92 -1.96 -0.47 -10.44
N PRO A 93 -1.79 0.09 -9.22
CA PRO A 93 -0.84 1.17 -8.96
C PRO A 93 0.61 0.66 -9.07
N GLY A 94 1.55 1.60 -9.09
CA GLY A 94 2.98 1.32 -9.13
C GLY A 94 3.49 0.71 -7.83
N ILE A 95 4.80 0.82 -7.61
CA ILE A 95 5.43 0.25 -6.40
C ILE A 95 4.91 0.88 -5.11
N GLU A 96 4.29 2.05 -5.23
CA GLU A 96 3.65 2.72 -4.11
C GLU A 96 2.46 1.92 -3.59
N GLY A 97 1.75 1.20 -4.45
CA GLY A 97 0.74 0.23 -4.02
C GLY A 97 -0.63 0.79 -3.63
N TYR A 98 -0.84 2.11 -3.73
CA TYR A 98 -2.07 2.80 -3.31
C TYR A 98 -2.81 3.49 -4.45
N SER A 99 -4.13 3.63 -4.29
CA SER A 99 -5.05 4.27 -5.23
C SER A 99 -4.87 5.77 -5.38
N SER A 100 -4.21 6.42 -4.42
CA SER A 100 -3.96 7.86 -4.38
C SER A 100 -3.17 8.38 -5.58
N VAL A 101 -2.36 7.52 -6.23
CA VAL A 101 -1.66 7.84 -7.48
C VAL A 101 -2.61 8.26 -8.61
N TYR A 102 -3.86 7.80 -8.57
CA TYR A 102 -4.86 8.09 -9.59
C TYR A 102 -5.72 9.32 -9.29
N LYS A 103 -5.53 9.99 -8.15
CA LYS A 103 -6.41 11.07 -7.68
C LYS A 103 -6.54 12.23 -8.67
N SER A 104 -5.46 12.57 -9.37
CA SER A 104 -5.46 13.66 -10.36
C SER A 104 -6.14 13.31 -11.68
N ILE A 105 -6.26 12.01 -12.00
CA ILE A 105 -6.84 11.55 -13.27
C ILE A 105 -8.21 10.88 -13.11
N ALA A 106 -8.60 10.50 -11.89
CA ALA A 106 -9.82 9.75 -11.63
C ALA A 106 -11.06 10.43 -12.22
N SER A 107 -11.17 11.75 -12.07
CA SER A 107 -12.30 12.54 -12.63
C SER A 107 -12.36 12.51 -14.15
N GLU A 108 -11.27 12.18 -14.85
CA GLU A 108 -11.25 12.12 -16.31
C GLU A 108 -11.63 10.75 -16.86
N ILE A 109 -11.64 9.72 -16.02
CA ILE A 109 -11.99 8.37 -16.43
C ILE A 109 -13.51 8.28 -16.62
N LYS A 110 -13.91 7.95 -17.85
CA LYS A 110 -15.32 7.81 -18.25
C LYS A 110 -15.99 6.55 -17.68
N SER A 111 -15.26 5.45 -17.65
CA SER A 111 -15.74 4.18 -17.08
C SER A 111 -15.75 4.19 -15.56
N SER A 112 -16.54 3.30 -14.95
CA SER A 112 -16.29 2.94 -13.55
C SER A 112 -14.87 2.38 -13.41
N ALA A 113 -14.14 2.80 -12.38
CA ALA A 113 -12.79 2.31 -12.15
C ALA A 113 -12.59 1.90 -10.69
N THR A 114 -11.97 0.74 -10.50
CA THR A 114 -11.60 0.18 -9.20
C THR A 114 -10.10 -0.05 -9.17
N CYS A 115 -9.41 0.53 -8.20
CA CYS A 115 -8.00 0.27 -7.96
C CYS A 115 -7.84 -1.02 -7.14
N LEU A 116 -6.92 -1.90 -7.56
CA LEU A 116 -6.46 -3.06 -6.81
C LEU A 116 -5.18 -2.66 -6.07
N GLN A 117 -5.31 -2.32 -4.80
CA GLN A 117 -4.18 -1.90 -3.97
C GLN A 117 -3.33 -3.10 -3.55
N HIS A 118 -2.02 -2.90 -3.53
CA HIS A 118 -1.05 -3.92 -3.14
C HIS A 118 0.02 -3.41 -2.16
N GLY A 119 -0.09 -2.16 -1.68
CA GLY A 119 0.83 -1.58 -0.70
C GLY A 119 0.72 -2.16 0.71
N LEU A 120 -0.43 -2.76 1.07
CA LEU A 120 -0.65 -3.45 2.36
C LEU A 120 -0.51 -4.97 2.26
N LEU A 121 0.05 -5.50 1.18
CA LEU A 121 0.25 -6.95 1.07
C LEU A 121 1.23 -7.41 2.14
N ASN A 122 0.72 -7.80 3.30
CA ASN A 122 1.48 -8.50 4.33
C ASN A 122 1.63 -9.96 3.92
N ILE A 123 2.26 -10.20 2.77
CA ILE A 123 2.62 -11.55 2.32
C ILE A 123 3.69 -12.00 3.30
N ALA A 124 3.33 -12.96 4.17
CA ALA A 124 4.13 -13.44 5.30
C ALA A 124 5.42 -14.19 4.92
N ASP A 125 5.93 -13.98 3.71
CA ASP A 125 7.11 -14.62 3.15
C ASP A 125 8.07 -13.53 2.65
N GLU A 126 9.34 -13.67 3.04
CA GLU A 126 10.47 -12.79 2.69
C GLU A 126 10.62 -12.60 1.17
N SER A 127 10.00 -13.47 0.35
CA SER A 127 9.97 -13.37 -1.10
C SER A 127 8.66 -12.78 -1.64
N HIS A 128 8.55 -11.44 -1.61
CA HIS A 128 7.53 -10.70 -2.35
C HIS A 128 7.80 -10.85 -3.85
N SER A 129 6.93 -11.56 -4.58
CA SER A 129 7.03 -11.75 -6.02
C SER A 129 5.76 -11.31 -6.74
N VAL A 130 5.91 -10.88 -8.00
CA VAL A 130 4.79 -10.51 -8.87
C VAL A 130 3.74 -11.63 -8.94
N ILE A 131 4.20 -12.88 -9.00
CA ILE A 131 3.34 -14.07 -9.02
C ILE A 131 2.49 -14.17 -7.76
N LYS A 132 3.09 -14.00 -6.58
CA LYS A 132 2.35 -14.04 -5.31
C LYS A 132 1.39 -12.87 -5.17
N SER A 133 1.80 -11.66 -5.58
CA SER A 133 0.91 -10.49 -5.58
C SER A 133 -0.30 -10.72 -6.48
N ALA A 134 -0.11 -11.22 -7.69
CA ALA A 134 -1.22 -11.52 -8.60
C ALA A 134 -2.13 -12.63 -8.04
N ALA A 135 -1.56 -13.73 -7.55
CA ALA A 135 -2.32 -14.83 -6.94
C ALA A 135 -3.14 -14.36 -5.73
N TYR A 136 -2.60 -13.45 -4.91
CA TYR A 136 -3.31 -12.86 -3.79
C TYR A 136 -4.47 -11.96 -4.24
N LEU A 137 -4.26 -11.14 -5.28
CA LEU A 137 -5.27 -10.20 -5.78
C LEU A 137 -6.39 -10.87 -6.57
N LEU A 138 -6.11 -12.01 -7.20
CA LEU A 138 -7.03 -12.69 -8.12
C LEU A 138 -8.42 -12.98 -7.51
N PRO A 139 -8.57 -13.54 -6.28
CA PRO A 139 -9.89 -13.78 -5.69
C PRO A 139 -10.70 -12.49 -5.49
N HIS A 140 -10.04 -11.37 -5.17
CA HIS A 140 -10.71 -10.07 -5.00
C HIS A 140 -11.21 -9.52 -6.34
N LEU A 141 -10.37 -9.66 -7.38
CA LEU A 141 -10.73 -9.29 -8.74
C LEU A 141 -11.95 -10.09 -9.24
N LEU A 142 -11.88 -11.43 -9.14
CA LEU A 142 -12.98 -12.33 -9.54
C LEU A 142 -14.27 -12.02 -8.80
N LYS A 143 -14.21 -11.76 -7.48
CA LYS A 143 -15.37 -11.36 -6.69
C LYS A 143 -16.01 -10.06 -7.17
N LYS A 144 -15.21 -9.08 -7.61
CA LYS A 144 -15.72 -7.79 -8.13
C LYS A 144 -16.27 -7.93 -9.55
N MET A 145 -15.66 -8.78 -10.37
CA MET A 145 -16.12 -9.09 -11.73
C MET A 145 -17.43 -9.88 -11.77
N LYS A 146 -17.69 -10.73 -10.75
CA LYS A 146 -18.83 -11.66 -10.76
C LYS A 146 -18.82 -12.49 -12.05
N ASP A 147 -19.90 -12.43 -12.84
CA ASP A 147 -20.07 -13.16 -14.10
C ASP A 147 -19.71 -12.31 -15.35
N GLN A 148 -19.12 -11.12 -15.18
CA GLN A 148 -18.70 -10.29 -16.32
C GLN A 148 -17.55 -10.97 -17.08
N ARG A 149 -17.82 -11.29 -18.36
CA ARG A 149 -16.83 -11.91 -19.27
C ARG A 149 -15.78 -10.93 -19.80
N GLU A 150 -16.14 -9.65 -19.91
CA GLU A 150 -15.25 -8.63 -20.43
C GLU A 150 -14.82 -7.69 -19.30
N PHE A 151 -13.52 -7.49 -19.18
CA PHE A 151 -12.91 -6.60 -18.20
C PHE A 151 -11.67 -5.96 -18.80
N LEU A 152 -11.31 -4.78 -18.28
CA LEU A 152 -10.09 -4.07 -18.67
C LEU A 152 -9.18 -3.97 -17.45
N ILE A 153 -7.96 -4.46 -17.56
CA ILE A 153 -6.90 -4.25 -16.56
C ILE A 153 -5.91 -3.22 -17.11
N VAL A 154 -5.61 -2.21 -16.31
CA VAL A 154 -4.61 -1.18 -16.59
C VAL A 154 -3.58 -1.20 -15.48
N GLY A 155 -2.32 -1.48 -15.81
CA GLY A 155 -1.22 -1.44 -14.86
C GLY A 155 -0.33 -0.22 -15.07
N TYR A 156 0.02 0.47 -13.98
CA TYR A 156 0.97 1.57 -13.97
C TYR A 156 2.29 1.14 -13.32
N SER A 157 3.43 1.39 -13.98
CA SER A 157 4.78 1.06 -13.48
C SER A 157 4.87 -0.40 -13.01
N PHE A 158 5.27 -0.66 -11.76
CA PHE A 158 5.33 -2.01 -11.19
C PHE A 158 3.99 -2.76 -11.26
N GLY A 159 2.86 -2.04 -11.17
CA GLY A 159 1.53 -2.61 -11.36
C GLY A 159 1.29 -3.21 -12.74
N SER A 160 2.06 -2.82 -13.76
CA SER A 160 2.02 -3.44 -15.08
C SER A 160 2.48 -4.90 -15.05
N LEU A 161 3.47 -5.24 -14.22
CA LEU A 161 3.94 -6.63 -14.08
C LEU A 161 2.86 -7.51 -13.44
N ILE A 162 2.22 -6.99 -12.39
CA ILE A 162 1.11 -7.68 -11.72
C ILE A 162 -0.09 -7.81 -12.66
N ALA A 163 -0.40 -6.77 -13.45
CA ALA A 163 -1.48 -6.79 -14.44
C ALA A 163 -1.29 -7.89 -15.49
N ILE A 164 -0.06 -8.05 -16.02
CA ILE A 164 0.28 -9.11 -16.98
C ILE A 164 0.10 -10.49 -16.34
N GLU A 165 0.57 -10.68 -15.12
CA GLU A 165 0.43 -11.96 -14.43
C GLU A 165 -1.03 -12.28 -14.08
N LEU A 166 -1.83 -11.27 -13.71
CA LEU A 166 -3.28 -11.43 -13.54
C LEU A 166 -3.95 -11.84 -14.85
N ALA A 167 -3.58 -11.23 -15.97
CA ALA A 167 -4.10 -11.62 -17.28
C ALA A 167 -3.77 -13.09 -17.59
N ARG A 168 -2.53 -13.52 -17.34
CA ARG A 168 -2.08 -14.91 -17.51
C ARG A 168 -2.85 -15.91 -16.61
N LEU A 169 -3.32 -15.49 -15.44
CA LEU A 169 -4.12 -16.31 -14.53
C LEU A 169 -5.62 -16.35 -14.89
N LEU A 170 -6.08 -15.41 -15.72
CA LEU A 170 -7.48 -15.27 -16.15
C LEU A 170 -7.75 -15.90 -17.52
N GLU A 171 -6.72 -16.11 -18.33
CA GLU A 171 -6.76 -16.94 -19.55
C GLU A 171 -6.83 -18.44 -19.24
#